data_AF-A0A353VVL7-F1
#
_entry.id   AF-A0A353VVL7-F1
#
_cell.length_a   1.000
_cell.length_b   1.000
_cell.length_c   1.000
_cell.angle_alpha   90.00
_cell.angle_beta   90.00
_cell.angle_gamma   90.00
#
_symmetry.space_group_name_H-M   'P 1'
#
loop_
_entity.id
_entity.type
_entity.pdbx_description
1 polymer ?
#
loop_
_entity_poly.entity_id
_entity_poly.type
_entity_poly.pdbx_seq_one_letter_code
_entity_poly.pdbx_strand_id
1 'polypeptide(L)'
;MQFWYHTQLIGKLGFLEYIIVTPSHHRVHHAINPEYIDKNYSQILIIWDKLFGTFQPELESVKPVYGTLKPMKTWNPIIINFKHFWHLLKDAWHTKSIIDKIKIWFMPTVWRPDDVKEKFPIEIINNPDKQ
;
A
#
# COMPACT_ATOMS: atom_id res chain seq x y z
N MET A 1 -12.67 -11.42 -8.38
CA MET A 1 -12.23 -12.08 -7.13
C MET A 1 -10.90 -12.78 -7.40
N GLN A 2 -9.79 -12.18 -6.95
CA GLN A 2 -8.40 -12.57 -7.24
C GLN A 2 -7.89 -13.75 -6.38
N PHE A 3 -8.69 -14.79 -6.12
CA PHE A 3 -8.34 -15.78 -5.08
C PHE A 3 -7.16 -16.68 -5.42
N TRP A 4 -7.02 -17.08 -6.68
CA TRP A 4 -6.10 -18.17 -7.05
C TRP A 4 -4.63 -17.85 -6.80
N TYR A 5 -4.24 -16.57 -6.83
CA TYR A 5 -2.86 -16.14 -6.57
C TYR A 5 -2.61 -15.58 -5.16
N HIS A 6 -3.62 -15.60 -4.28
CA HIS A 6 -3.40 -15.35 -2.84
C HIS A 6 -2.84 -16.62 -2.17
N THR A 7 -1.62 -16.99 -2.53
CA THR A 7 -0.94 -18.16 -1.97
C THR A 7 0.56 -17.99 -1.92
N GLN A 8 1.19 -18.61 -0.93
CA GLN A 8 2.64 -18.73 -0.83
C GLN A 8 3.16 -20.07 -1.38
N LEU A 9 2.26 -21.02 -1.67
CA LEU A 9 2.63 -22.37 -2.08
C LEU A 9 3.13 -22.45 -3.52
N ILE A 10 2.72 -21.50 -4.35
CA ILE A 10 3.12 -21.43 -5.75
C ILE A 10 4.26 -20.42 -5.86
N GLY A 11 5.43 -20.89 -6.29
CA GLY A 11 6.59 -20.05 -6.57
C GLY A 11 6.43 -19.21 -7.83
N LYS A 12 7.54 -18.94 -8.51
CA LYS A 12 7.55 -18.25 -9.81
C LYS A 12 7.01 -19.17 -10.90
N LEU A 13 6.22 -18.60 -11.82
CA LEU A 13 5.59 -19.35 -12.93
C LEU A 13 6.34 -19.18 -14.26
N GLY A 14 7.58 -18.66 -14.23
CA GLY A 14 8.43 -18.51 -15.40
C GLY A 14 7.80 -17.61 -16.46
N PHE A 15 7.58 -18.14 -17.66
CA PHE A 15 7.06 -17.36 -18.80
C PHE A 15 5.72 -16.65 -18.50
N LEU A 16 4.85 -17.23 -17.67
CA LEU A 16 3.57 -16.61 -17.33
C LEU A 16 3.74 -15.28 -16.60
N GLU A 17 4.87 -15.05 -15.92
CA GLU A 17 5.18 -13.79 -15.24
C GLU A 17 5.42 -12.60 -16.19
N TYR A 18 5.50 -12.86 -17.50
CA TYR A 18 5.58 -11.80 -18.51
C TYR A 18 4.22 -11.39 -19.07
N ILE A 19 3.17 -12.19 -18.81
CA ILE A 19 1.83 -11.99 -19.40
C ILE A 19 0.83 -11.61 -18.30
N ILE A 20 0.75 -12.42 -17.24
CA ILE A 20 -0.26 -12.29 -16.19
C ILE A 20 0.36 -11.99 -14.82
N VAL A 21 -0.45 -11.44 -13.93
CA VAL A 21 -0.15 -11.33 -12.50
C VAL A 21 -0.15 -12.73 -11.89
N THR A 22 0.95 -13.09 -11.23
CA THR A 22 1.18 -14.41 -10.64
C THR A 22 1.18 -14.33 -9.10
N PRO A 23 1.17 -15.47 -8.39
CA PRO A 23 1.29 -15.47 -6.93
C PRO A 23 2.52 -14.73 -6.41
N SER A 24 3.65 -14.84 -7.10
CA SER A 24 4.89 -14.11 -6.80
C SER A 24 4.71 -12.59 -6.90
N HIS A 25 4.14 -12.09 -8.00
CA HIS A 25 3.84 -10.65 -8.15
C HIS A 25 2.90 -10.14 -7.06
N HIS A 26 1.90 -10.95 -6.72
CA HIS A 26 0.88 -10.61 -5.74
C HIS A 26 1.39 -10.63 -4.30
N ARG A 27 2.35 -11.51 -3.98
CA ARG A 27 3.05 -11.47 -2.68
C ARG A 27 3.80 -10.16 -2.50
N VAL A 28 4.48 -9.68 -3.54
CA VAL A 28 5.14 -8.36 -3.55
C VAL A 28 4.11 -7.25 -3.33
N HIS A 29 2.97 -7.29 -4.02
CA HIS A 29 1.90 -6.29 -3.86
C HIS A 29 1.40 -6.17 -2.41
N HIS A 30 1.25 -7.30 -1.70
CA HIS A 30 0.79 -7.32 -0.32
C HIS A 30 1.88 -7.11 0.72
N ALA A 31 3.14 -6.98 0.29
CA ALA A 31 4.26 -6.83 1.18
C ALA A 31 4.49 -5.37 1.56
N ILE A 32 4.93 -5.16 2.79
CA ILE A 32 5.27 -3.85 3.34
C ILE A 32 6.77 -3.62 3.48
N ASN A 33 7.59 -4.55 2.96
CA ASN A 33 9.04 -4.38 2.87
C ASN A 33 9.37 -3.10 2.07
N PRO A 34 10.43 -2.36 2.41
CA PRO A 34 10.85 -1.17 1.65
C PRO A 34 11.07 -1.44 0.15
N GLU A 35 11.50 -2.64 -0.22
CA GLU A 35 11.72 -3.08 -1.60
C GLU A 35 10.41 -3.30 -2.37
N TYR A 36 9.32 -3.62 -1.65
CA TYR A 36 8.06 -4.11 -2.23
C TYR A 36 6.91 -3.13 -2.08
N ILE A 37 7.02 -2.15 -1.18
CA ILE A 37 5.99 -1.14 -0.98
C ILE A 37 5.73 -0.37 -2.27
N ASP A 38 4.46 -0.09 -2.54
CA ASP A 38 4.04 0.69 -3.70
C ASP A 38 4.45 0.05 -5.05
N LYS A 39 4.39 -1.29 -5.13
CA LYS A 39 4.68 -2.09 -6.34
C LYS A 39 3.53 -3.01 -6.75
N ASN A 40 3.57 -3.43 -8.01
CA ASN A 40 2.71 -4.46 -8.62
C ASN A 40 1.21 -4.20 -8.43
N TYR A 41 0.69 -3.08 -8.95
CA TYR A 41 -0.71 -2.67 -8.80
C TYR A 41 -1.68 -3.37 -9.74
N SER A 42 -1.19 -3.98 -10.83
CA SER A 42 -2.06 -4.60 -11.83
C SER A 42 -2.78 -5.81 -11.25
N GLN A 43 -4.00 -6.04 -11.75
CA GLN A 43 -4.86 -7.12 -11.26
C GLN A 43 -4.83 -8.38 -12.14
N ILE A 44 -4.53 -8.23 -13.43
CA ILE A 44 -4.64 -9.30 -14.43
C ILE A 44 -3.39 -9.34 -15.29
N LEU A 45 -3.09 -8.27 -16.03
CA LEU A 45 -1.97 -8.21 -16.96
C LEU A 45 -0.81 -7.42 -16.35
N ILE A 46 0.36 -8.06 -16.29
CA ILE A 46 1.56 -7.48 -15.69
C ILE A 46 2.18 -6.34 -16.52
N ILE A 47 1.79 -6.23 -17.79
CA ILE A 47 2.30 -5.21 -18.70
C ILE A 47 2.07 -3.80 -18.17
N TRP A 48 0.97 -3.54 -17.46
CA TRP A 48 0.70 -2.22 -16.90
C TRP A 48 1.75 -1.80 -15.88
N ASP A 49 2.14 -2.70 -14.97
CA ASP A 49 3.18 -2.41 -14.00
C ASP A 49 4.55 -2.18 -14.64
N LYS A 50 4.84 -2.91 -15.74
CA LYS A 50 6.08 -2.72 -16.49
C LYS A 50 6.08 -1.38 -17.24
N LEU A 51 4.95 -1.00 -17.84
CA LEU A 51 4.80 0.25 -18.59
C LEU A 51 4.87 1.48 -17.66
N PHE A 52 4.27 1.41 -16.48
CA PHE A 52 4.22 2.53 -15.53
C PHE A 52 5.35 2.50 -14.49
N GLY A 53 6.29 1.56 -14.58
CA GLY A 53 7.48 1.51 -13.71
C GLY A 53 7.20 1.07 -12.26
N THR A 54 6.08 0.39 -12.03
CA THR A 54 5.65 -0.10 -10.72
C THR A 54 5.92 -1.59 -10.53
N PHE A 55 6.45 -2.26 -11.57
CA PHE A 55 6.85 -3.66 -11.51
C PHE A 55 8.05 -3.89 -10.59
N GLN A 56 7.92 -4.86 -9.69
CA GLN A 56 9.00 -5.38 -8.86
C GLN A 56 8.89 -6.91 -8.77
N PRO A 57 9.93 -7.67 -9.15
CA PRO A 57 9.94 -9.10 -8.94
C PRO A 57 10.14 -9.44 -7.46
N GLU A 58 9.62 -10.60 -7.03
CA GLU A 58 9.94 -11.18 -5.72
C GLU A 58 11.42 -11.60 -5.72
N LEU A 59 12.17 -11.07 -4.76
CA LEU A 59 13.59 -11.34 -4.54
C LEU A 59 13.76 -12.52 -3.59
N GLU A 60 14.63 -13.46 -3.93
CA GLU A 60 14.90 -14.63 -3.09
C GLU A 60 15.57 -14.27 -1.76
N SER A 61 16.32 -13.15 -1.73
CA SER A 61 17.00 -12.64 -0.54
C SER A 61 16.09 -11.85 0.39
N VAL A 62 14.88 -11.44 -0.05
CA VAL A 62 13.98 -10.58 0.73
C VAL A 62 12.63 -11.28 0.86
N LYS A 63 12.39 -11.84 2.05
CA LYS A 63 11.13 -12.49 2.38
C LYS A 63 10.00 -11.45 2.50
N PRO A 64 8.87 -11.60 1.77
CA PRO A 64 7.71 -10.74 1.93
C PRO A 64 7.15 -10.75 3.36
N VAL A 65 6.99 -9.57 3.94
CA VAL A 65 6.26 -9.31 5.19
C VAL A 65 4.94 -8.66 4.82
N TYR A 66 3.82 -9.32 5.12
CA TYR A 66 2.50 -8.84 4.71
C TYR A 66 1.88 -7.90 5.72
N GLY A 67 1.04 -6.99 5.23
CA GLY A 67 0.18 -6.19 6.08
C GLY A 67 -0.03 -4.79 5.52
N THR A 68 -0.22 -3.83 6.42
CA THR A 68 -0.24 -2.40 6.07
C THR A 68 0.68 -1.66 7.03
N LEU A 69 1.29 -0.55 6.57
CA LEU A 69 2.17 0.27 7.41
C LEU A 69 1.46 0.86 8.64
N LYS A 70 0.12 0.90 8.62
CA LYS A 70 -0.75 1.45 9.69
C LYS A 70 -1.79 0.38 10.07
N PRO A 71 -1.39 -0.65 10.83
CA PRO A 71 -2.27 -1.77 11.15
C PRO A 71 -3.51 -1.30 11.92
N MET A 72 -4.61 -2.00 11.69
CA MET A 72 -5.88 -1.71 12.34
C MET A 72 -5.95 -2.32 13.74
N LYS A 73 -6.20 -1.49 14.75
CA LYS A 73 -6.39 -1.91 16.15
C LYS A 73 -7.86 -2.20 16.49
N THR A 74 -8.67 -2.58 15.49
CA THR A 74 -10.09 -2.90 15.67
C THR A 74 -10.55 -3.87 14.60
N TRP A 75 -11.60 -4.63 14.90
CA TRP A 75 -12.26 -5.58 14.00
C TRP A 75 -13.59 -5.05 13.44
N ASN A 76 -13.99 -3.82 13.81
CA ASN A 76 -15.24 -3.25 13.34
C ASN A 76 -15.11 -2.84 11.85
N PRO A 77 -15.88 -3.47 10.94
CA PRO A 77 -15.74 -3.24 9.51
C PRO A 77 -16.14 -1.81 9.11
N ILE A 78 -17.08 -1.18 9.81
CA ILE A 78 -17.48 0.20 9.54
C ILE A 78 -16.30 1.13 9.82
N ILE A 79 -15.66 0.98 11.00
CA ILE A 79 -14.50 1.81 11.35
C ILE A 79 -13.36 1.61 10.35
N ILE A 80 -13.07 0.35 9.98
CA ILE A 80 -11.99 0.04 9.03
C ILE A 80 -12.23 0.72 7.68
N ASN A 81 -13.44 0.64 7.13
CA ASN A 81 -13.76 1.22 5.82
C ASN A 81 -13.71 2.76 5.81
N PHE A 82 -14.14 3.42 6.90
CA PHE A 82 -14.24 4.89 6.94
C PHE A 82 -13.04 5.60 7.60
N LYS A 83 -12.10 4.88 8.23
CA LYS A 83 -10.98 5.49 8.96
C LYS A 83 -10.13 6.43 8.10
N HIS A 84 -9.79 6.03 6.87
CA HIS A 84 -8.97 6.85 5.99
C HIS A 84 -9.67 8.17 5.62
N PHE A 85 -10.96 8.11 5.30
CA PHE A 85 -11.77 9.30 5.05
C PHE A 85 -11.84 10.21 6.28
N TRP A 86 -12.05 9.63 7.46
CA TRP A 86 -12.06 10.36 8.72
C TRP A 86 -10.72 11.04 9.04
N HIS A 87 -9.59 10.41 8.69
CA HIS A 87 -8.28 11.02 8.82
C HIS A 87 -8.12 12.22 7.88
N LEU A 88 -8.52 12.11 6.61
CA LEU A 88 -8.48 13.23 5.67
C LEU A 88 -9.35 14.40 6.15
N LEU A 89 -10.55 14.12 6.66
CA LEU A 89 -11.42 15.14 7.25
C LEU A 89 -10.77 15.85 8.44
N LYS A 90 -10.14 15.10 9.35
CA LYS A 90 -9.42 15.67 10.49
C LYS A 90 -8.24 16.53 10.03
N ASP A 91 -7.46 16.06 9.07
CA ASP A 91 -6.31 16.81 8.56
C ASP A 91 -6.76 18.11 7.86
N ALA A 92 -7.81 18.04 7.04
CA ALA A 92 -8.44 19.21 6.41
C ALA A 92 -9.01 20.19 7.44
N TRP A 93 -9.60 19.68 8.53
CA TRP A 93 -10.12 20.52 9.61
C TRP A 93 -9.01 21.24 10.37
N HIS A 94 -7.95 20.52 10.73
CA HIS A 94 -6.88 21.01 11.60
C HIS A 94 -5.83 21.87 10.92
N THR A 95 -5.62 21.75 9.61
CA THR A 95 -4.63 22.58 8.94
C THR A 95 -5.04 24.06 8.94
N LYS A 96 -4.05 24.94 9.13
CA LYS A 96 -4.24 26.40 9.09
C LYS A 96 -4.37 26.94 7.67
N SER A 97 -3.84 26.21 6.68
CA SER A 97 -3.78 26.63 5.28
C SER A 97 -5.08 26.30 4.57
N ILE A 98 -5.81 27.32 4.11
CA ILE A 98 -7.06 27.16 3.34
C ILE A 98 -6.81 26.38 2.05
N ILE A 99 -5.66 26.60 1.41
CA ILE A 99 -5.25 25.87 0.20
C ILE A 99 -5.12 24.38 0.52
N ASP A 100 -4.48 24.05 1.64
CA ASP A 100 -4.28 22.65 2.02
C ASP A 100 -5.58 21.95 2.43
N LYS A 101 -6.59 22.68 2.92
CA LYS A 101 -7.95 22.14 3.16
C LYS A 101 -8.61 21.60 1.90
N ILE A 102 -8.30 22.17 0.74
CA ILE A 102 -8.85 21.77 -0.57
C ILE A 102 -7.89 20.79 -1.24
N LYS A 103 -6.59 21.10 -1.24
CA LYS A 103 -5.56 20.30 -1.91
C LYS A 103 -5.53 18.86 -1.40
N ILE A 104 -5.76 18.64 -0.10
CA ILE A 104 -5.74 17.30 0.51
C ILE A 104 -6.63 16.27 -0.21
N TRP A 105 -7.72 16.69 -0.84
CA TRP A 105 -8.66 15.81 -1.53
C TRP A 105 -8.16 15.29 -2.88
N PHE A 106 -7.08 15.87 -3.40
CA PHE A 106 -6.51 15.53 -4.71
C PHE A 106 -5.06 15.04 -4.60
N MET A 107 -4.47 15.07 -3.40
CA MET A 107 -3.08 14.67 -3.20
C MET A 107 -2.94 13.16 -2.97
N PRO A 108 -1.74 12.60 -3.21
CA PRO A 108 -1.44 11.21 -2.90
C PRO A 108 -1.75 10.87 -1.43
N THR A 109 -2.09 9.61 -1.14
CA THR A 109 -2.51 9.12 0.19
C THR A 109 -1.47 9.29 1.29
N VAL A 110 -0.20 9.48 0.94
CA VAL A 110 0.92 9.75 1.87
C VAL A 110 1.03 11.25 2.21
N TRP A 111 0.49 12.12 1.35
CA TRP A 111 0.57 13.57 1.55
C TRP A 111 -0.37 14.01 2.68
N ARG A 112 0.14 14.92 3.52
CA ARG A 112 -0.60 15.61 4.58
C ARG A 112 -0.07 17.04 4.70
N PRO A 113 -0.86 18.01 5.20
CA PRO A 113 -0.38 19.35 5.48
C PRO A 113 0.76 19.31 6.53
N ASP A 114 1.81 20.10 6.34
CA ASP A 114 3.02 19.99 7.17
C ASP A 114 2.77 20.41 8.63
N ASP A 115 1.93 21.42 8.86
CA ASP A 115 1.50 21.84 10.20
C ASP A 115 0.74 20.74 10.95
N VAL A 116 -0.05 19.95 10.22
CA VAL A 116 -0.77 18.80 10.76
C VAL A 116 0.15 17.60 10.99
N LYS A 117 1.12 17.34 10.10
CA LYS A 117 2.11 16.27 10.31
C LYS A 117 2.91 16.49 11.60
N GLU A 118 3.33 17.72 11.84
CA GLU A 118 4.11 18.10 13.02
C GLU A 118 3.27 18.01 14.30
N LYS A 119 2.06 18.59 14.28
CA LYS A 119 1.19 18.66 15.47
C LYS A 119 0.45 17.35 15.78
N PHE A 120 0.13 16.57 14.75
CA PHE A 120 -0.65 15.33 14.84
C PHE A 120 0.05 14.21 14.05
N PRO A 121 1.19 13.70 14.53
CA PRO A 121 1.93 12.63 13.86
C PRO A 121 1.11 11.34 13.82
N ILE A 122 1.26 10.58 12.73
CA ILE A 122 0.67 9.24 12.59
C ILE A 122 1.82 8.24 12.66
N GLU A 123 1.73 7.33 13.64
CA GLU A 123 2.65 6.21 13.75
C GLU A 123 2.54 5.28 12.55
N ILE A 124 3.69 4.92 12.00
CA ILE A 124 3.84 3.95 10.92
C ILE A 124 4.90 2.92 11.31
N ILE A 125 4.76 1.73 10.75
CA ILE A 125 5.75 0.68 10.92
C ILE A 125 6.97 1.02 10.06
N ASN A 126 8.09 1.30 10.72
CA ASN A 126 9.36 1.62 10.07
C ASN A 126 10.26 0.39 9.87
N ASN A 127 9.98 -0.70 10.59
CA ASN A 127 10.69 -1.97 10.46
C ASN A 127 9.67 -3.10 10.35
N PRO A 128 9.40 -3.59 9.12
CA PRO A 128 8.46 -4.69 8.88
C PRO A 128 8.77 -5.97 9.64
N ASP A 129 10.05 -6.29 9.88
CA ASP A 129 10.46 -7.55 10.51
C ASP A 129 10.16 -7.61 12.02
N LYS A 130 9.72 -6.51 12.63
CA LYS A 130 9.45 -6.38 14.07
C LYS A 130 7.97 -6.33 14.43
N GLN A 131 7.09 -6.75 13.52
CA GLN A 131 5.64 -6.83 13.75
C GLN A 131 5.25 -7.91 14.76
#